data_AF-A0A957CN61-F1
#
_entry.id   AF-A0A957CN61-F1
#
_cell.length_a   1.000
_cell.length_b   1.000
_cell.length_c   1.000
_cell.angle_alpha   90.00
_cell.angle_beta   90.00
_cell.angle_gamma   90.00
#
_symmetry.space_group_name_H-M   'P 1'
#
loop_
_entity.id
_entity.type
_entity.pdbx_description
1 polymer ?
#
loop_
_entity_poly.entity_id
_entity_poly.type
_entity_poly.pdbx_seq_one_letter_code
_entity_poly.pdbx_strand_id
1 'polypeptide(L)'
;MTTFTKRQRLEAVIAGEKPDRMPVALWRHWPGDDQRADSLAAAHLKWQQDYDWDIVKVGPASSFSVVDWGVRDRWVGHIEGTREYTHLPIQQPSDWAALTPLSPDQGMLARQIEALRLVGAGLDAGTPFIATIFSPLAMAKHLAGKERLATHLHSHPEALKQGLETITETTIRYIEAAKAVGISGIFLAVQHARYPLMSREEFVAFGRTYDLRILETVSDLWCNMLHIHSTDIMFDLVADYPVQFVNWHDRETGISLKTGL
;
A
#
# COMPACT_ATOMS: atom_id res chain seq x y z
N MET A 1 -21.79 -9.89 -24.47
CA MET A 1 -20.60 -9.12 -24.91
C MET A 1 -20.45 -7.94 -23.96
N THR A 2 -19.25 -7.71 -23.43
CA THR A 2 -18.94 -6.54 -22.60
C THR A 2 -19.05 -5.28 -23.46
N THR A 3 -19.87 -4.32 -23.06
CA THR A 3 -20.04 -3.06 -23.78
C THR A 3 -19.17 -1.95 -23.20
N PHE A 4 -18.66 -2.13 -21.97
CA PHE A 4 -17.82 -1.14 -21.29
C PHE A 4 -16.34 -1.55 -21.36
N THR A 5 -15.46 -0.58 -21.54
CA THR A 5 -14.05 -0.70 -21.17
C THR A 5 -13.92 -0.90 -19.65
N LYS A 6 -12.77 -1.41 -19.19
CA LYS A 6 -12.50 -1.59 -17.74
C LYS A 6 -12.64 -0.26 -16.98
N ARG A 7 -12.12 0.83 -17.54
CA ARG A 7 -12.26 2.17 -17.00
C ARG A 7 -13.72 2.62 -16.89
N GLN A 8 -14.49 2.54 -17.97
CA GLN A 8 -15.92 2.92 -17.95
C GLN A 8 -16.71 2.12 -16.90
N ARG A 9 -16.40 0.83 -16.75
CA ARG A 9 -17.02 -0.04 -15.74
C ARG A 9 -16.75 0.44 -14.33
N LEU A 10 -15.51 0.84 -14.05
CA LEU A 10 -15.11 1.34 -12.74
C LEU A 10 -15.66 2.75 -12.47
N GLU A 11 -15.59 3.65 -13.45
CA GLU A 11 -16.15 5.01 -13.33
C GLU A 11 -17.66 4.98 -13.08
N ALA A 12 -18.41 4.08 -13.73
CA ALA A 12 -19.83 3.88 -13.45
C ALA A 12 -20.07 3.45 -11.99
N VAL A 13 -19.30 2.50 -11.46
CA VAL A 13 -19.43 2.08 -10.06
C VAL A 13 -19.06 3.21 -9.09
N ILE A 14 -18.00 3.97 -9.39
CA ILE A 14 -17.60 5.14 -8.59
C ILE A 14 -18.70 6.20 -8.55
N ALA A 15 -19.39 6.42 -9.68
CA ALA A 15 -20.51 7.35 -9.78
C ALA A 15 -21.82 6.84 -9.15
N GLY A 16 -21.85 5.60 -8.63
CA GLY A 16 -23.07 4.96 -8.13
C GLY A 16 -24.03 4.52 -9.24
N GLU A 17 -23.56 4.45 -10.48
CA GLU A 17 -24.31 3.99 -11.64
C GLU A 17 -24.24 2.46 -11.79
N LYS A 18 -25.13 1.91 -12.61
CA LYS A 18 -25.14 0.47 -12.90
C LYS A 18 -24.17 0.16 -14.06
N PRO A 19 -23.08 -0.60 -13.82
CA PRO A 19 -22.18 -1.02 -14.91
C PRO A 19 -22.77 -2.17 -15.73
N ASP A 20 -22.10 -2.53 -16.82
CA ASP A 20 -22.44 -3.69 -17.66
C ASP A 20 -22.30 -5.05 -16.93
N ARG A 21 -21.32 -5.14 -16.02
CA ARG A 21 -21.18 -6.19 -14.99
C ARG A 21 -20.42 -5.64 -13.78
N MET A 22 -20.46 -6.34 -12.66
CA MET A 22 -19.60 -5.99 -11.52
C MET A 22 -18.12 -6.10 -11.89
N PRO A 23 -17.29 -5.08 -11.59
CA PRO A 23 -15.85 -5.17 -11.74
C PRO A 23 -15.29 -6.16 -10.74
N VAL A 24 -14.27 -6.91 -11.15
CA VAL A 24 -13.61 -7.93 -10.34
C VAL A 24 -12.10 -7.72 -10.43
N ALA A 25 -11.44 -7.77 -9.27
CA ALA A 25 -9.99 -7.79 -9.18
C ALA A 25 -9.57 -8.86 -8.18
N LEU A 26 -8.46 -9.55 -8.49
CA LEU A 26 -7.80 -10.46 -7.58
C LEU A 26 -6.30 -10.23 -7.68
N TRP A 27 -5.65 -10.13 -6.53
CA TRP A 27 -4.21 -9.92 -6.44
C TRP A 27 -3.57 -10.91 -5.49
N ARG A 28 -2.27 -11.10 -5.68
CA ARG A 28 -1.41 -11.91 -4.82
C ARG A 28 0.02 -11.37 -4.87
N HIS A 29 0.85 -11.86 -3.97
CA HIS A 29 2.29 -11.66 -4.04
C HIS A 29 2.95 -12.70 -4.96
N TRP A 30 4.16 -12.37 -5.43
CA TRP A 30 4.98 -13.17 -6.34
C TRP A 30 6.35 -13.45 -5.73
N PRO A 31 6.45 -14.30 -4.71
CA PRO A 31 7.69 -14.49 -3.98
C PRO A 31 8.74 -15.11 -4.89
N GLY A 32 9.91 -14.47 -4.99
CA GLY A 32 10.98 -14.87 -5.90
C GLY A 32 11.02 -13.99 -7.15
N ASP A 33 9.89 -13.81 -7.83
CA ASP A 33 9.81 -12.88 -8.97
C ASP A 33 9.83 -11.41 -8.53
N ASP A 34 9.40 -11.13 -7.29
CA ASP A 34 9.46 -9.82 -6.64
C ASP A 34 10.86 -9.30 -6.30
N GLN A 35 11.92 -10.06 -6.64
CA GLN A 35 13.31 -9.66 -6.44
C GLN A 35 13.86 -8.77 -7.56
N ARG A 36 13.23 -8.79 -8.74
CA ARG A 36 13.65 -8.01 -9.91
C ARG A 36 12.47 -7.33 -10.58
N ALA A 37 12.71 -6.17 -11.17
CA ALA A 37 11.66 -5.38 -11.81
C ALA A 37 11.00 -6.09 -13.00
N ASP A 38 11.83 -6.71 -13.86
CA ASP A 38 11.38 -7.44 -15.04
C ASP A 38 10.58 -8.70 -14.69
N SER A 39 11.07 -9.49 -13.72
CA SER A 39 10.37 -10.68 -13.23
C SER A 39 9.03 -10.32 -12.57
N LEU A 40 9.00 -9.28 -11.72
CA LEU A 40 7.77 -8.84 -11.07
C LEU A 40 6.75 -8.33 -12.09
N ALA A 41 7.18 -7.56 -13.09
CA ALA A 41 6.31 -7.08 -14.15
C ALA A 41 5.75 -8.24 -14.99
N ALA A 42 6.61 -9.18 -15.40
CA ALA A 42 6.19 -10.36 -16.16
C ALA A 42 5.15 -11.20 -15.39
N ALA A 43 5.31 -11.38 -14.09
CA ALA A 43 4.36 -12.10 -13.25
C ALA A 43 2.98 -11.43 -13.21
N HIS A 44 2.93 -10.10 -13.05
CA HIS A 44 1.67 -9.35 -13.07
C HIS A 44 1.01 -9.35 -14.45
N LEU A 45 1.79 -9.18 -15.52
CA LEU A 45 1.28 -9.20 -16.89
C LEU A 45 0.71 -10.57 -17.25
N LYS A 46 1.41 -11.65 -16.87
CA LYS A 46 0.89 -13.01 -17.04
C LYS A 46 -0.41 -13.22 -16.24
N TRP A 47 -0.45 -12.76 -15.00
CA TRP A 47 -1.66 -12.84 -14.17
C TRP A 47 -2.84 -12.07 -14.79
N GLN A 48 -2.58 -10.93 -15.40
CA GLN A 48 -3.61 -10.19 -16.14
C GLN A 48 -4.04 -10.94 -17.40
N GLN A 49 -3.09 -11.48 -18.18
CA GLN A 49 -3.39 -12.22 -19.40
C GLN A 49 -4.22 -13.48 -19.14
N ASP A 50 -3.92 -14.21 -18.06
CA ASP A 50 -4.57 -15.46 -17.72
C ASP A 50 -6.04 -15.26 -17.25
N TYR A 51 -6.38 -14.09 -16.69
CA TYR A 51 -7.64 -13.90 -15.96
C TYR A 51 -8.44 -12.62 -16.27
N ASP A 52 -7.85 -11.64 -16.95
CA ASP A 52 -8.50 -10.41 -17.41
C ASP A 52 -9.19 -9.55 -16.32
N TRP A 53 -8.49 -9.27 -15.22
CA TRP A 53 -9.03 -8.45 -14.12
C TRP A 53 -9.37 -7.02 -14.54
N ASP A 54 -10.31 -6.37 -13.84
CA ASP A 54 -10.68 -4.97 -14.10
C ASP A 54 -9.70 -3.96 -13.51
N ILE A 55 -8.92 -4.34 -12.50
CA ILE A 55 -7.85 -3.54 -11.89
C ILE A 55 -6.63 -4.44 -11.65
N VAL A 56 -5.44 -3.99 -12.07
CA VAL A 56 -4.18 -4.66 -11.77
C VAL A 56 -3.52 -3.97 -10.57
N LYS A 57 -3.55 -4.62 -9.40
CA LYS A 57 -2.77 -4.16 -8.24
C LYS A 57 -1.35 -4.69 -8.34
N VAL A 58 -0.38 -3.79 -8.50
CA VAL A 58 1.04 -4.14 -8.53
C VAL A 58 1.58 -4.14 -7.10
N GLY A 59 1.97 -5.32 -6.62
CA GLY A 59 2.38 -5.54 -5.24
C GLY A 59 3.71 -6.28 -5.10
N PRO A 60 4.81 -5.59 -4.75
CA PRO A 60 6.06 -6.25 -4.39
C PRO A 60 6.02 -6.86 -2.98
N ALA A 61 7.16 -7.42 -2.55
CA ALA A 61 7.40 -7.80 -1.16
C ALA A 61 7.12 -6.64 -0.19
N SER A 62 6.58 -6.93 1.00
CA SER A 62 6.20 -5.89 1.97
C SER A 62 7.35 -5.01 2.47
N SER A 63 8.59 -5.50 2.37
CA SER A 63 9.80 -4.79 2.78
C SER A 63 10.31 -3.78 1.76
N PHE A 64 9.79 -3.77 0.52
CA PHE A 64 10.32 -2.93 -0.56
C PHE A 64 10.48 -1.45 -0.17
N SER A 65 9.56 -0.97 0.68
CA SER A 65 9.49 0.42 1.08
C SER A 65 10.42 0.79 2.23
N VAL A 66 11.15 -0.18 2.80
CA VAL A 66 12.03 0.04 3.97
C VAL A 66 13.44 -0.55 3.86
N VAL A 67 13.71 -1.41 2.87
CA VAL A 67 15.04 -2.03 2.69
C VAL A 67 16.16 -1.02 2.48
N ASP A 68 15.87 0.11 1.84
CA ASP A 68 16.88 1.14 1.55
C ASP A 68 17.31 1.94 2.80
N TRP A 69 16.56 1.84 3.91
CA TRP A 69 17.00 2.29 5.24
C TRP A 69 17.80 1.23 6.02
N GLY A 70 18.12 0.10 5.38
CA GLY A 70 18.98 -0.93 5.95
C GLY A 70 18.24 -2.15 6.52
N VAL A 71 16.91 -2.23 6.39
CA VAL A 71 16.18 -3.46 6.71
C VAL A 71 16.73 -4.63 5.88
N ARG A 72 16.93 -5.78 6.53
CA ARG A 72 17.31 -7.03 5.84
C ARG A 72 16.27 -8.08 6.12
N ASP A 73 15.87 -8.79 5.07
CA ASP A 73 14.92 -9.88 5.17
C ASP A 73 15.31 -11.05 4.28
N ARG A 74 14.57 -12.15 4.41
CA ARG A 74 14.67 -13.29 3.51
C ARG A 74 13.32 -13.95 3.33
N TRP A 75 13.10 -14.51 2.15
CA TRP A 75 11.95 -15.37 1.91
C TRP A 75 12.28 -16.81 2.32
N VAL A 76 11.44 -17.41 3.15
CA VAL A 76 11.61 -18.76 3.71
C VAL A 76 10.50 -19.72 3.26
N GLY A 77 10.04 -19.58 2.02
CA GLY A 77 9.06 -20.49 1.42
C GLY A 77 7.59 -20.22 1.76
N HIS A 78 7.27 -19.09 2.39
CA HIS A 78 5.88 -18.72 2.69
C HIS A 78 5.11 -18.41 1.39
N ILE A 79 4.01 -19.12 1.14
CA ILE A 79 3.25 -19.05 -0.12
C ILE A 79 2.65 -17.66 -0.41
N GLU A 80 2.33 -16.91 0.64
CA GLU A 80 1.78 -15.55 0.54
C GLU A 80 2.86 -14.47 0.40
N GLY A 81 4.14 -14.84 0.35
CA GLY A 81 5.24 -13.89 0.22
C GLY A 81 5.66 -13.19 1.49
N THR A 82 5.14 -13.60 2.65
CA THR A 82 5.64 -13.15 3.95
C THR A 82 7.13 -13.45 4.07
N ARG A 83 7.90 -12.42 4.44
CA ARG A 83 9.36 -12.48 4.59
C ARG A 83 9.73 -12.43 6.07
N GLU A 84 10.79 -13.13 6.41
CA GLU A 84 11.40 -13.07 7.73
C GLU A 84 12.35 -11.87 7.78
N TYR A 85 12.07 -10.91 8.66
CA TYR A 85 12.93 -9.75 8.91
C TYR A 85 14.08 -10.18 9.81
N THR A 86 15.30 -10.12 9.30
CA THR A 86 16.52 -10.57 9.98
C THR A 86 17.29 -9.42 10.62
N HIS A 87 17.06 -8.18 10.15
CA HIS A 87 17.63 -6.98 10.75
C HIS A 87 16.66 -5.80 10.59
N LEU A 88 16.54 -5.03 11.67
CA LEU A 88 15.69 -3.85 11.80
C LEU A 88 16.59 -2.67 12.20
N PRO A 89 16.62 -1.56 11.44
CA PRO A 89 17.57 -0.47 11.69
C PRO A 89 17.24 0.37 12.93
N ILE A 90 15.96 0.41 13.35
CA ILE A 90 15.55 1.20 14.52
C ILE A 90 15.63 0.32 15.77
N GLN A 91 16.59 0.61 16.64
CA GLN A 91 16.81 -0.08 17.90
C GLN A 91 16.55 0.82 19.12
N GLN A 92 16.73 2.13 18.98
CA GLN A 92 16.54 3.15 20.01
C GLN A 92 15.85 4.40 19.42
N PRO A 93 15.28 5.30 20.25
CA PRO A 93 14.50 6.43 19.76
C PRO A 93 15.30 7.40 18.86
N SER A 94 16.59 7.60 19.12
CA SER A 94 17.45 8.48 18.32
C SER A 94 17.64 8.00 16.88
N ASP A 95 17.42 6.71 16.60
CA ASP A 95 17.59 6.17 15.26
C ASP A 95 16.51 6.71 14.30
N TRP A 96 15.33 7.11 14.82
CA TRP A 96 14.29 7.76 14.01
C TRP A 96 14.79 9.07 13.40
N ALA A 97 15.57 9.85 14.16
CA ALA A 97 16.15 11.11 13.71
C ALA A 97 17.31 10.91 12.73
N ALA A 98 17.88 9.71 12.68
CA ALA A 98 18.94 9.34 11.74
C ALA A 98 18.40 8.90 10.38
N LEU A 99 17.08 8.65 10.26
CA LEU A 99 16.47 8.40 8.96
C LEU A 99 16.62 9.63 8.07
N THR A 100 16.89 9.39 6.79
CA THR A 100 16.91 10.43 5.75
C THR A 100 15.89 10.07 4.67
N PRO A 101 15.22 11.06 4.06
CA PRO A 101 14.27 10.78 2.98
C PRO A 101 14.96 10.06 1.83
N LEU A 102 14.40 8.93 1.39
CA LEU A 102 14.98 8.16 0.29
C LEU A 102 14.64 8.79 -1.06
N SER A 103 15.50 8.51 -2.04
CA SER A 103 15.30 8.95 -3.42
C SER A 103 14.61 7.86 -4.24
N PRO A 104 13.55 8.18 -5.01
CA PRO A 104 12.79 7.17 -5.77
C PRO A 104 13.53 6.67 -7.01
N ASP A 105 14.62 7.30 -7.39
CA ASP A 105 15.51 6.93 -8.51
C ASP A 105 16.68 6.04 -8.08
N GLN A 106 16.76 5.67 -6.80
CA GLN A 106 17.80 4.80 -6.27
C GLN A 106 17.25 3.55 -5.56
N GLY A 107 18.14 2.57 -5.34
CA GLY A 107 17.87 1.45 -4.44
C GLY A 107 16.76 0.50 -4.89
N MET A 108 15.95 0.06 -3.94
CA MET A 108 14.76 -0.75 -4.16
C MET A 108 13.60 0.08 -4.71
N LEU A 109 13.44 1.33 -4.28
CA LEU A 109 12.37 2.20 -4.78
C LEU A 109 12.45 2.35 -6.31
N ALA A 110 13.64 2.61 -6.87
CA ALA A 110 13.85 2.67 -8.32
C ALA A 110 13.47 1.38 -9.04
N ARG A 111 13.76 0.22 -8.44
CA ARG A 111 13.37 -1.07 -9.00
C ARG A 111 11.86 -1.24 -9.05
N GLN A 112 11.14 -0.72 -8.05
CA GLN A 112 9.68 -0.76 -8.05
C GLN A 112 9.08 0.22 -9.06
N ILE A 113 9.67 1.41 -9.23
CA ILE A 113 9.27 2.33 -10.31
C ILE A 113 9.48 1.69 -11.69
N GLU A 114 10.62 1.00 -11.90
CA GLU A 114 10.86 0.28 -13.14
C GLU A 114 9.86 -0.87 -13.37
N ALA A 115 9.51 -1.61 -12.31
CA ALA A 115 8.48 -2.65 -12.39
C ALA A 115 7.11 -2.06 -12.80
N LEU A 116 6.71 -0.93 -12.20
CA LEU A 116 5.48 -0.22 -12.55
C LEU A 116 5.51 0.26 -14.01
N ARG A 117 6.63 0.80 -14.48
CA ARG A 117 6.81 1.24 -15.87
C ARG A 117 6.65 0.07 -16.85
N LEU A 118 7.26 -1.08 -16.54
CA LEU A 118 7.17 -2.29 -17.36
C LEU A 118 5.76 -2.88 -17.37
N VAL A 119 5.07 -2.89 -16.23
CA VAL A 119 3.65 -3.28 -16.17
C VAL A 119 2.80 -2.35 -17.03
N GLY A 120 2.91 -1.03 -16.85
CA GLY A 120 2.16 -0.06 -17.65
C GLY A 120 2.39 -0.21 -19.16
N ALA A 121 3.63 -0.49 -19.58
CA ALA A 121 3.98 -0.71 -20.99
C ALA A 121 3.45 -2.04 -21.56
N GLY A 122 3.21 -3.04 -20.72
CA GLY A 122 2.73 -4.36 -21.13
C GLY A 122 1.21 -4.56 -21.03
N LEU A 123 0.49 -3.64 -20.41
CA LEU A 123 -0.96 -3.72 -20.27
C LEU A 123 -1.70 -3.17 -21.50
N ASP A 124 -2.85 -3.76 -21.80
CA ASP A 124 -3.75 -3.23 -22.83
C ASP A 124 -4.22 -1.81 -22.47
N ALA A 125 -4.35 -0.98 -23.48
CA ALA A 125 -4.81 0.40 -23.34
C ALA A 125 -6.14 0.46 -22.56
N GLY A 126 -6.17 1.21 -21.47
CA GLY A 126 -7.35 1.37 -20.63
C GLY A 126 -7.51 0.34 -19.51
N THR A 127 -6.56 -0.58 -19.31
CA THR A 127 -6.48 -1.42 -18.11
C THR A 127 -5.84 -0.61 -16.97
N PRO A 128 -6.58 -0.23 -15.92
CA PRO A 128 -6.00 0.51 -14.82
C PRO A 128 -5.10 -0.40 -13.98
N PHE A 129 -3.97 0.17 -13.57
CA PHE A 129 -3.07 -0.47 -12.61
C PHE A 129 -2.75 0.50 -11.48
N ILE A 130 -2.64 -0.05 -10.27
CA ILE A 130 -2.45 0.70 -9.03
C ILE A 130 -1.23 0.21 -8.29
N ALA A 131 -0.45 1.13 -7.73
CA ALA A 131 0.75 0.80 -6.95
C ALA A 131 0.40 0.51 -5.49
N THR A 132 0.97 -0.54 -4.91
CA THR A 132 0.84 -0.80 -3.47
C THR A 132 1.66 0.20 -2.67
N ILE A 133 1.02 0.87 -1.71
CA ILE A 133 1.63 1.79 -0.76
C ILE A 133 1.29 1.31 0.66
N PHE A 134 2.29 1.18 1.53
CA PHE A 134 2.04 0.91 2.94
C PHE A 134 1.86 2.22 3.70
N SER A 135 0.95 2.26 4.68
CA SER A 135 0.85 3.43 5.54
C SER A 135 2.17 3.73 6.25
N PRO A 136 2.50 5.02 6.50
CA PRO A 136 3.73 5.37 7.21
C PRO A 136 3.92 4.64 8.54
N LEU A 137 2.83 4.42 9.29
CA LEU A 137 2.88 3.65 10.54
C LEU A 137 3.14 2.14 10.31
N ALA A 138 2.64 1.56 9.22
CA ALA A 138 2.99 0.19 8.82
C ALA A 138 4.47 0.06 8.45
N MET A 139 5.05 1.06 7.79
CA MET A 139 6.47 1.12 7.48
C MET A 139 7.33 1.30 8.73
N ALA A 140 6.91 2.15 9.68
CA ALA A 140 7.57 2.31 10.97
C ALA A 140 7.63 0.97 11.74
N LYS A 141 6.56 0.18 11.72
CA LYS A 141 6.54 -1.19 12.25
C LYS A 141 7.55 -2.10 11.56
N HIS A 142 7.73 -2.00 10.24
CA HIS A 142 8.76 -2.77 9.50
C HIS A 142 10.19 -2.32 9.79
N LEU A 143 10.40 -1.09 10.29
CA LEU A 143 11.71 -0.55 10.65
C LEU A 143 12.11 -0.87 12.10
N ALA A 144 11.15 -0.88 13.03
CA ALA A 144 11.41 -1.04 14.46
C ALA A 144 10.97 -2.39 15.03
N GLY A 145 10.02 -3.07 14.39
CA GLY A 145 9.33 -4.23 14.96
C GLY A 145 8.14 -3.83 15.85
N LYS A 146 7.24 -4.78 16.12
CA LYS A 146 5.95 -4.51 16.78
C LYS A 146 6.11 -3.95 18.19
N GLU A 147 6.86 -4.65 19.04
CA GLU A 147 7.01 -4.30 20.46
C GLU A 147 7.72 -2.94 20.62
N ARG A 148 8.83 -2.74 19.89
CA ARG A 148 9.59 -1.49 19.95
C ARG A 148 8.80 -0.31 19.41
N LEU A 149 8.03 -0.48 18.34
CA LEU A 149 7.15 0.58 17.85
C LEU A 149 6.17 1.00 18.93
N ALA A 150 5.51 0.03 19.59
CA ALA A 150 4.57 0.32 20.67
C ALA A 150 5.27 1.03 21.85
N THR A 151 6.47 0.59 22.25
CA THR A 151 7.27 1.28 23.28
C THR A 151 7.59 2.72 22.86
N HIS A 152 8.14 2.93 21.66
CA HIS A 152 8.53 4.26 21.18
C HIS A 152 7.33 5.20 21.02
N LEU A 153 6.18 4.69 20.60
CA LEU A 153 4.93 5.47 20.51
C LEU A 153 4.54 6.05 21.87
N HIS A 154 4.60 5.25 22.95
CA HIS A 154 4.20 5.70 24.28
C HIS A 154 5.28 6.51 25.00
N SER A 155 6.56 6.10 24.94
CA SER A 155 7.62 6.72 25.75
C SER A 155 8.46 7.76 25.00
N HIS A 156 8.43 7.75 23.66
CA HIS A 156 9.19 8.67 22.80
C HIS A 156 8.40 9.17 21.58
N PRO A 157 7.17 9.71 21.78
CA PRO A 157 6.26 10.04 20.70
C PRO A 157 6.85 11.04 19.69
N GLU A 158 7.61 12.03 20.15
CA GLU A 158 8.19 13.05 19.27
C GLU A 158 9.29 12.47 18.37
N ALA A 159 10.09 11.53 18.86
CA ALA A 159 11.08 10.83 18.04
C ALA A 159 10.40 9.98 16.96
N LEU A 160 9.32 9.27 17.32
CA LEU A 160 8.53 8.51 16.34
C LEU A 160 7.91 9.43 15.29
N LYS A 161 7.32 10.57 15.69
CA LYS A 161 6.76 11.55 14.74
C LYS A 161 7.80 12.05 13.76
N GLN A 162 9.03 12.35 14.20
CA GLN A 162 10.12 12.73 13.30
C GLN A 162 10.46 11.63 12.29
N GLY A 163 10.46 10.36 12.72
CA GLY A 163 10.61 9.22 11.82
C GLY A 163 9.45 9.13 10.81
N LEU A 164 8.21 9.30 11.27
CA LEU A 164 7.01 9.29 10.42
C LEU A 164 7.00 10.42 9.39
N GLU A 165 7.53 11.61 9.72
CA GLU A 165 7.75 12.69 8.74
C GLU A 165 8.67 12.24 7.61
N THR A 166 9.82 11.66 7.95
CA THR A 166 10.81 11.17 6.97
C THR A 166 10.25 10.05 6.09
N ILE A 167 9.50 9.14 6.70
CA ILE A 167 8.81 8.04 6.00
C ILE A 167 7.77 8.62 5.03
N THR A 168 6.96 9.58 5.50
CA THR A 168 5.90 10.20 4.69
C THR A 168 6.49 10.95 3.51
N GLU A 169 7.54 11.75 3.72
CA GLU A 169 8.24 12.45 2.64
C GLU A 169 8.77 11.46 1.58
N THR A 170 9.36 10.35 2.02
CA THR A 170 9.85 9.29 1.12
C THR A 170 8.72 8.68 0.30
N THR A 171 7.60 8.37 0.95
CA THR A 171 6.44 7.78 0.28
C THR A 171 5.83 8.75 -0.75
N ILE A 172 5.76 10.05 -0.44
CA ILE A 172 5.32 11.09 -1.39
C ILE A 172 6.25 11.13 -2.61
N ARG A 173 7.57 11.16 -2.41
CA ARG A 173 8.55 11.14 -3.52
C ARG A 173 8.39 9.89 -4.40
N TYR A 174 8.16 8.73 -3.79
CA TYR A 174 7.89 7.49 -4.52
C TYR A 174 6.60 7.55 -5.32
N ILE A 175 5.52 8.07 -4.73
CA ILE A 175 4.23 8.23 -5.41
C ILE A 175 4.34 9.16 -6.61
N GLU A 176 5.04 10.29 -6.49
CA GLU A 176 5.25 11.21 -7.62
C GLU A 176 6.02 10.55 -8.77
N ALA A 177 7.06 9.77 -8.45
CA ALA A 177 7.75 8.95 -9.46
C ALA A 177 6.83 7.87 -10.08
N ALA A 178 5.94 7.27 -9.27
CA ALA A 178 4.99 6.28 -9.75
C ALA A 178 3.92 6.90 -10.67
N LYS A 179 3.45 8.12 -10.36
CA LYS A 179 2.54 8.90 -11.20
C LYS A 179 3.16 9.18 -12.57
N ALA A 180 4.45 9.51 -12.63
CA ALA A 180 5.17 9.74 -13.88
C ALA A 180 5.23 8.51 -14.80
N VAL A 181 5.08 7.29 -14.26
CA VAL A 181 5.01 6.05 -15.06
C VAL A 181 3.58 5.59 -15.35
N GLY A 182 2.57 6.39 -15.00
CA GLY A 182 1.19 6.22 -15.47
C GLY A 182 0.27 5.38 -14.59
N ILE A 183 0.56 5.23 -13.28
CA ILE A 183 -0.39 4.58 -12.36
C ILE A 183 -1.76 5.28 -12.40
N SER A 184 -2.83 4.50 -12.30
CA SER A 184 -4.20 5.03 -12.25
C SER A 184 -4.66 5.40 -10.83
N GLY A 185 -3.90 4.99 -9.82
CA GLY A 185 -4.19 5.15 -8.40
C GLY A 185 -3.22 4.37 -7.54
N ILE A 186 -3.46 4.38 -6.23
CA ILE A 186 -2.72 3.57 -5.25
C ILE A 186 -3.62 2.60 -4.50
N PHE A 187 -3.03 1.52 -4.02
CA PHE A 187 -3.59 0.65 -2.99
C PHE A 187 -2.92 0.99 -1.66
N LEU A 188 -3.57 1.81 -0.82
CA LEU A 188 -3.07 2.19 0.50
C LEU A 188 -3.41 1.12 1.53
N ALA A 189 -2.41 0.37 1.99
CA ALA A 189 -2.56 -0.68 3.00
C ALA A 189 -2.38 -0.12 4.42
N VAL A 190 -3.48 0.01 5.15
CA VAL A 190 -3.52 0.46 6.56
C VAL A 190 -3.61 -0.76 7.48
N GLN A 191 -2.58 -0.94 8.32
CA GLN A 191 -2.48 -2.11 9.23
C GLN A 191 -2.74 -1.80 10.70
N HIS A 192 -2.80 -0.51 11.07
CA HIS A 192 -2.84 -0.06 12.46
C HIS A 192 -4.19 0.56 12.87
N ALA A 193 -5.14 0.72 11.94
CA ALA A 193 -6.51 1.15 12.25
C ALA A 193 -7.32 0.03 12.94
N ARG A 194 -6.86 -0.43 14.11
CA ARG A 194 -7.41 -1.59 14.80
C ARG A 194 -7.18 -1.56 16.32
N TYR A 195 -8.22 -1.87 17.07
CA TYR A 195 -8.27 -1.76 18.53
C TYR A 195 -7.19 -2.55 19.29
N PRO A 196 -6.77 -3.76 18.85
CA PRO A 196 -5.77 -4.53 19.59
C PRO A 196 -4.36 -3.93 19.61
N LEU A 197 -4.07 -2.94 18.77
CA LEU A 197 -2.72 -2.38 18.64
C LEU A 197 -2.56 -1.02 19.32
N MET A 198 -3.62 -0.21 19.35
CA MET A 198 -3.56 1.17 19.83
C MET A 198 -4.96 1.72 20.08
N SER A 199 -5.03 2.82 20.81
CA SER A 199 -6.26 3.62 20.97
C SER A 199 -6.62 4.37 19.68
N ARG A 200 -7.85 4.88 19.64
CA ARG A 200 -8.36 5.68 18.53
C ARG A 200 -7.59 6.98 18.40
N GLU A 201 -7.30 7.63 19.53
CA GLU A 201 -6.56 8.90 19.61
C GLU A 201 -5.13 8.73 19.10
N GLU A 202 -4.47 7.63 19.46
CA GLU A 202 -3.15 7.31 18.95
C GLU A 202 -3.21 7.02 17.44
N PHE A 203 -4.22 6.28 16.96
CA PHE A 203 -4.33 6.02 15.52
C PHE A 203 -4.55 7.32 14.74
N VAL A 204 -5.34 8.24 15.28
CA VAL A 204 -5.51 9.57 14.68
C VAL A 204 -4.17 10.29 14.59
N ALA A 205 -3.41 10.36 15.70
CA ALA A 205 -2.16 11.11 15.78
C ALA A 205 -0.99 10.51 14.98
N PHE A 206 -0.86 9.18 14.94
CA PHE A 206 0.31 8.48 14.36
C PHE A 206 0.02 7.76 13.05
N GLY A 207 -1.24 7.45 12.75
CA GLY A 207 -1.67 6.81 11.51
C GLY A 207 -2.35 7.81 10.59
N ARG A 208 -3.59 8.18 10.91
CA ARG A 208 -4.47 8.97 10.05
C ARG A 208 -3.85 10.29 9.60
N THR A 209 -3.18 11.02 10.48
CA THR A 209 -2.50 12.28 10.12
C THR A 209 -1.55 12.12 8.92
N TYR A 210 -0.83 11.01 8.85
CA TYR A 210 0.12 10.74 7.79
C TYR A 210 -0.53 10.09 6.57
N ASP A 211 -1.49 9.19 6.80
CA ASP A 211 -2.27 8.57 5.72
C ASP A 211 -2.99 9.62 4.85
N LEU A 212 -3.57 10.66 5.47
CA LEU A 212 -4.25 11.72 4.73
C LEU A 212 -3.30 12.57 3.86
N ARG A 213 -2.05 12.78 4.28
CA ARG A 213 -1.03 13.47 3.46
C ARG A 213 -0.63 12.64 2.24
N ILE A 214 -0.56 11.32 2.40
CA ILE A 214 -0.36 10.41 1.28
C ILE A 214 -1.54 10.49 0.30
N LEU A 215 -2.77 10.51 0.82
CA LEU A 215 -3.97 10.57 -0.02
C LEU A 215 -4.16 11.91 -0.74
N GLU A 216 -3.73 13.02 -0.13
CA GLU A 216 -3.70 14.33 -0.78
C GLU A 216 -2.83 14.32 -2.04
N THR A 217 -1.69 13.63 -1.98
CA THR A 217 -0.72 13.52 -3.11
C THR A 217 -1.28 12.77 -4.33
N VAL A 218 -2.28 11.91 -4.11
CA VAL A 218 -2.93 11.11 -5.16
C VAL A 218 -4.35 11.57 -5.48
N SER A 219 -4.75 12.74 -5.00
CA SER A 219 -6.10 13.29 -5.21
C SER A 219 -6.44 13.55 -6.69
N ASP A 220 -5.43 13.66 -7.54
CA ASP A 220 -5.52 13.77 -8.99
C ASP A 220 -5.72 12.42 -9.71
N LEU A 221 -5.52 11.30 -9.02
CA LEU A 221 -5.74 9.96 -9.52
C LEU A 221 -7.19 9.51 -9.29
N TRP A 222 -7.74 8.72 -10.21
CA TRP A 222 -9.16 8.36 -10.24
C TRP A 222 -9.45 6.95 -9.69
N CYS A 223 -8.43 6.16 -9.38
CA CYS A 223 -8.55 4.74 -9.00
C CYS A 223 -7.88 4.43 -7.65
N ASN A 224 -7.98 5.32 -6.67
CA ASN A 224 -7.38 5.11 -5.35
C ASN A 224 -8.22 4.13 -4.52
N MET A 225 -7.53 3.21 -3.83
CA MET A 225 -8.13 2.17 -3.02
C MET A 225 -7.51 2.15 -1.62
N LEU A 226 -8.36 2.23 -0.59
CA LEU A 226 -7.99 1.92 0.78
C LEU A 226 -8.13 0.42 1.03
N HIS A 227 -7.15 -0.18 1.68
CA HIS A 227 -7.24 -1.52 2.24
C HIS A 227 -7.02 -1.51 3.75
N ILE A 228 -8.04 -1.95 4.49
CA ILE A 228 -8.02 -2.05 5.95
C ILE A 228 -7.69 -3.49 6.33
N HIS A 229 -6.53 -3.69 6.93
CA HIS A 229 -5.99 -5.02 7.17
C HIS A 229 -6.50 -5.62 8.49
N SER A 230 -6.84 -6.92 8.46
CA SER A 230 -7.16 -7.76 9.64
C SER A 230 -8.53 -7.47 10.29
N THR A 231 -8.67 -7.81 11.58
CA THR A 231 -9.90 -7.81 12.39
C THR A 231 -9.91 -6.67 13.41
N ASP A 232 -11.05 -6.46 14.06
CA ASP A 232 -11.25 -5.49 15.14
C ASP A 232 -10.84 -4.07 14.72
N ILE A 233 -11.30 -3.70 13.52
CA ILE A 233 -10.87 -2.49 12.82
C ILE A 233 -11.62 -1.25 13.30
N MET A 234 -10.94 -0.11 13.28
CA MET A 234 -11.53 1.22 13.50
C MET A 234 -12.06 1.76 12.16
N PHE A 235 -13.02 1.04 11.56
CA PHE A 235 -13.51 1.32 10.20
C PHE A 235 -13.97 2.76 10.01
N ASP A 236 -14.69 3.29 11.00
CA ASP A 236 -15.22 4.66 10.98
C ASP A 236 -14.13 5.74 10.93
N LEU A 237 -12.92 5.45 11.43
CA LEU A 237 -11.77 6.36 11.37
C LEU A 237 -11.04 6.35 10.03
N VAL A 238 -11.46 5.53 9.06
CA VAL A 238 -10.83 5.46 7.74
C VAL A 238 -11.84 5.41 6.59
N ALA A 239 -13.12 5.23 6.88
CA ALA A 239 -14.19 5.15 5.88
C ALA A 239 -14.37 6.43 5.06
N ASP A 240 -14.03 7.59 5.63
CA ASP A 240 -14.09 8.90 5.00
C ASP A 240 -12.77 9.33 4.32
N TYR A 241 -11.81 8.40 4.19
CA TYR A 241 -10.60 8.67 3.41
C TYR A 241 -10.98 9.02 1.97
N PRO A 242 -10.34 10.02 1.34
CA PRO A 242 -10.69 10.48 -0.01
C PRO A 242 -10.20 9.49 -1.08
N VAL A 243 -10.81 8.30 -1.12
CA VAL A 243 -10.53 7.21 -2.05
C VAL A 243 -11.80 6.79 -2.78
N GLN A 244 -11.64 6.17 -3.95
CA GLN A 244 -12.77 5.67 -4.74
C GLN A 244 -13.24 4.28 -4.31
N PHE A 245 -12.33 3.48 -3.72
CA PHE A 245 -12.62 2.12 -3.30
C PHE A 245 -12.17 1.87 -1.87
N VAL A 246 -13.02 1.23 -1.06
CA VAL A 246 -12.69 0.76 0.29
C VAL A 246 -12.76 -0.77 0.31
N ASN A 247 -11.67 -1.40 0.75
CA ASN A 247 -11.52 -2.84 0.79
C ASN A 247 -11.18 -3.31 2.22
N TRP A 248 -11.90 -4.33 2.70
CA TRP A 248 -11.66 -4.96 4.01
C TRP A 248 -12.19 -6.40 3.99
N HIS A 249 -11.86 -7.18 5.03
CA HIS A 249 -12.34 -8.56 5.16
C HIS A 249 -13.74 -8.61 5.80
N ASP A 250 -14.79 -8.53 4.98
CA ASP A 250 -16.19 -8.38 5.42
C ASP A 250 -16.74 -9.50 6.30
N ARG A 251 -16.07 -10.66 6.36
CA ARG A 251 -16.48 -11.82 7.18
C ARG A 251 -15.75 -11.94 8.52
N GLU A 252 -14.61 -11.27 8.68
CA GLU A 252 -13.76 -11.40 9.89
C GLU A 252 -13.69 -10.10 10.69
N THR A 253 -14.01 -8.96 10.09
CA THR A 253 -14.07 -7.68 10.79
C THR A 253 -15.37 -7.48 11.57
N GLY A 254 -16.39 -8.30 11.33
CA GLY A 254 -17.75 -8.08 11.83
C GLY A 254 -18.51 -6.96 11.10
N ILE A 255 -17.93 -6.38 10.04
CA ILE A 255 -18.55 -5.32 9.24
C ILE A 255 -18.87 -5.90 7.87
N SER A 256 -20.15 -6.17 7.60
CA SER A 256 -20.59 -6.69 6.30
C SER A 256 -20.54 -5.61 5.22
N LEU A 257 -20.51 -6.01 3.94
CA LEU A 257 -20.65 -5.08 2.81
C LEU A 257 -21.89 -4.19 2.89
N LYS A 258 -23.00 -4.69 3.46
CA LYS A 258 -24.25 -3.93 3.65
C LYS A 258 -24.14 -2.88 4.78
N THR A 259 -23.27 -3.10 5.75
CA THR A 259 -23.13 -2.23 6.94
C THR A 259 -22.03 -1.19 6.75
N GLY A 260 -20.98 -1.51 5.97
CA GLY A 260 -19.86 -0.62 5.71
C GLY A 260 -20.08 0.39 4.56
N LEU A 261 -21.23 0.35 3.89
CA LEU A 261 -21.62 1.21 2.77
C LEU A 261 -23.03 1.78 2.98
#